data_AF-Q0RQK2-F1
#
_entry.id   AF-Q0RQK2-F1
#
_cell.length_a   1.000
_cell.length_b   1.000
_cell.length_c   1.000
_cell.angle_alpha   90.00
_cell.angle_beta   90.00
_cell.angle_gamma   90.00
#
_symmetry.space_group_name_H-M   'P 1'
#
loop_
_entity.id
_entity.type
_entity.pdbx_description
1 polymer ?
#
loop_
_entity_poly.entity_id
_entity_poly.type
_entity_poly.pdbx_seq_one_letter_code
_entity_poly.pdbx_strand_id
1 'polypeptide(L)'
;MMRNQRRAAHRYDAALYRLPPSSAEPDHADEVAARLDDERRMREILRELATLDRGAREAIVLVALEGLTYPEAAVALGVPVGTVRSRVARARRRLRHGVPTVARASDDAVTGSMPEPWDRTAIKNRPGPKAVRDV
;
A
#
# COMPACT_ATOMS: atom_id res chain seq x y z
N MET A 1 13.93 31.67 57.22
CA MET A 1 13.65 31.85 55.77
C MET A 1 13.00 30.59 55.19
N MET A 2 11.67 30.39 55.31
CA MET A 2 11.03 29.18 54.74
C MET A 2 9.51 29.30 54.53
N ARG A 3 8.99 30.51 54.26
CA ARG A 3 7.55 30.76 53.99
C ARG A 3 7.24 31.26 52.57
N ASN A 4 8.27 31.62 51.79
CA ASN A 4 8.10 32.23 50.47
C ASN A 4 7.78 31.19 49.37
N GLN A 5 8.29 29.97 49.52
CA GLN A 5 8.22 28.96 48.45
C GLN A 5 6.79 28.49 48.17
N ARG A 6 5.93 28.39 49.18
CA ARG A 6 4.50 28.04 49.00
C ARG A 6 3.71 29.12 48.24
N ARG A 7 4.02 30.40 48.44
CA ARG A 7 3.37 31.50 47.68
C ARG A 7 3.92 31.61 46.26
N ALA A 8 5.22 31.36 46.07
CA ALA A 8 5.84 31.33 44.75
C ALA A 8 5.29 30.18 43.88
N ALA A 9 5.15 28.99 44.46
CA ALA A 9 4.54 27.84 43.81
C ALA A 9 3.08 28.12 43.39
N HIS A 10 2.28 28.74 44.26
CA HIS A 10 0.88 29.03 43.95
C HIS A 10 0.70 30.13 42.89
N ARG A 11 1.63 31.11 42.83
CA ARG A 11 1.66 32.11 41.74
C ARG A 11 2.08 31.48 40.41
N TYR A 12 3.04 30.57 40.47
CA TYR A 12 3.50 29.83 39.30
C TYR A 12 2.37 28.95 38.75
N ASP A 13 1.65 28.27 39.63
CA ASP A 13 0.48 27.46 39.30
C ASP A 13 -0.64 28.30 38.69
N ALA A 14 -1.01 29.42 39.33
CA ALA A 14 -2.00 30.36 38.80
C ALA A 14 -1.59 31.00 37.45
N ALA A 15 -0.29 31.16 37.20
CA ALA A 15 0.23 31.65 35.93
C ALA A 15 0.16 30.59 34.83
N LEU A 16 0.47 29.32 35.15
CA LEU A 16 0.36 28.19 34.23
C LEU A 16 -1.09 27.95 33.79
N TYR A 17 -2.07 28.10 34.69
CA TYR A 17 -3.48 27.96 34.36
C TYR A 17 -4.09 29.14 33.59
N ARG A 18 -3.41 30.29 33.56
CA ARG A 18 -3.83 31.47 32.78
C ARG A 18 -3.32 31.45 31.35
N LEU A 19 -2.23 30.71 31.09
CA LEU A 19 -1.81 30.45 29.74
C LEU A 19 -2.90 29.57 29.11
N PRO A 20 -3.43 29.92 27.92
CA PRO A 20 -4.24 28.96 27.19
C PRO A 20 -3.46 27.64 27.14
N PRO A 21 -4.11 26.47 27.30
CA PRO A 21 -3.41 25.21 27.09
C PRO A 21 -2.67 25.38 25.78
N SER A 22 -1.36 25.07 25.76
CA SER A 22 -0.64 25.01 24.48
C SER A 22 -1.58 24.23 23.59
N SER A 23 -2.13 24.88 22.56
CA SER A 23 -2.88 24.17 21.55
C SER A 23 -1.95 23.04 21.19
N ALA A 24 -2.40 21.80 21.38
CA ALA A 24 -1.64 20.62 21.03
C ALA A 24 -1.55 20.62 19.50
N GLU A 25 -0.79 21.56 18.95
CA GLU A 25 -0.16 21.37 17.68
C GLU A 25 0.65 20.10 17.86
N PRO A 26 0.46 19.10 16.99
CA PRO A 26 1.30 17.93 16.98
C PRO A 26 2.75 18.37 17.15
N ASP A 27 3.47 17.77 18.10
CA ASP A 27 4.87 18.09 18.30
C ASP A 27 5.55 17.94 16.94
N HIS A 28 6.19 19.01 16.46
CA HIS A 28 6.90 18.96 15.19
C HIS A 28 7.92 17.81 15.18
N ALA A 29 8.43 17.40 16.34
CA ALA A 29 9.24 16.20 16.49
C ALA A 29 8.48 14.92 16.12
N ASP A 30 7.23 14.77 16.56
CA ASP A 30 6.37 13.61 16.25
C ASP A 30 6.01 13.57 14.76
N GLU A 31 5.71 14.72 14.14
CA GLU A 31 5.45 14.76 12.70
C GLU A 31 6.67 14.39 11.86
N VAL A 32 7.85 14.88 12.25
CA VAL A 32 9.11 14.52 11.58
C VAL A 32 9.42 13.03 11.78
N ALA A 33 9.20 12.50 12.98
CA ALA A 33 9.38 11.07 13.26
C ALA A 33 8.47 10.20 12.38
N ALA A 34 7.18 10.56 12.26
CA ALA A 34 6.22 9.84 11.42
C ALA A 34 6.64 9.83 9.94
N ARG A 35 7.06 10.99 9.40
CA ARG A 35 7.56 11.08 8.01
C ARG A 35 8.79 10.20 7.79
N LEU A 36 9.73 10.19 8.74
CA LEU A 36 10.93 9.35 8.67
C LEU A 36 10.60 7.85 8.72
N ASP A 37 9.59 7.46 9.50
CA ASP A 37 9.09 6.08 9.54
C ASP A 37 8.44 5.64 8.24
N ASP A 38 7.65 6.51 7.61
CA ASP A 38 7.05 6.26 6.30
C ASP A 38 8.12 6.09 5.22
N GLU A 39 9.15 6.95 5.22
CA GLU A 39 10.29 6.83 4.30
C GLU A 39 11.11 5.56 4.52
N ARG A 40 11.33 5.16 5.78
CA ARG A 40 11.99 3.87 6.11
C ARG A 40 11.17 2.70 5.57
N ARG A 41 9.87 2.70 5.84
CA ARG A 41 8.94 1.64 5.41
C ARG A 41 8.83 1.54 3.89
N MET A 42 8.77 2.67 3.20
CA MET A 42 8.76 2.69 1.72
C MET A 42 10.05 2.08 1.15
N ARG A 43 11.20 2.41 1.73
CA ARG A 43 12.49 1.82 1.30
C ARG A 43 12.52 0.30 1.51
N GLU A 44 11.94 -0.20 2.60
CA GLU A 44 11.82 -1.64 2.84
C GLU A 44 10.93 -2.33 1.80
N ILE A 45 9.76 -1.76 1.50
CA ILE A 45 8.86 -2.26 0.45
C ILE A 45 9.59 -2.33 -0.90
N LEU A 46 10.30 -1.26 -1.28
CA LEU A 46 11.04 -1.21 -2.54
C LEU A 46 12.18 -2.23 -2.59
N ARG A 47 12.88 -2.44 -1.47
CA ARG A 47 13.92 -3.49 -1.36
C ARG A 47 13.33 -4.88 -1.54
N GLU A 48 12.20 -5.17 -0.90
CA GLU A 48 11.54 -6.47 -1.02
C GLU A 48 11.02 -6.72 -2.44
N LEU A 49 10.42 -5.72 -3.09
CA LEU A 49 10.07 -5.80 -4.51
C LEU A 49 11.29 -6.06 -5.39
N ALA A 50 12.44 -5.48 -5.05
CA ALA A 50 13.69 -5.69 -5.77
C ALA A 50 14.25 -7.13 -5.63
N THR A 51 13.82 -7.91 -4.63
CA THR A 51 14.20 -9.32 -4.49
C THR A 51 13.41 -10.26 -5.41
N LEU A 52 12.29 -9.80 -5.96
CA LEU A 52 11.46 -10.60 -6.86
C LEU A 52 12.17 -10.84 -8.18
N ASP A 53 11.94 -12.02 -8.76
CA ASP A 53 12.26 -12.26 -10.17
C ASP A 53 11.56 -11.21 -11.04
N ARG A 54 12.22 -10.82 -12.15
CA ARG A 54 11.78 -9.71 -13.00
C ARG A 54 10.33 -9.89 -13.46
N GLY A 55 9.95 -11.10 -13.88
CA GLY A 55 8.60 -11.37 -14.37
C GLY A 55 7.52 -11.30 -13.28
N ALA A 56 7.83 -11.77 -12.07
CA ALA A 56 6.95 -11.67 -10.92
C ALA A 56 6.77 -10.21 -10.47
N ARG A 57 7.84 -9.42 -10.51
CA ARG A 57 7.80 -7.98 -10.22
C ARG A 57 6.94 -7.23 -11.23
N GLU A 58 7.18 -7.41 -12.52
CA GLU A 58 6.40 -6.76 -13.58
C GLU A 58 4.91 -7.13 -13.47
N ALA A 59 4.60 -8.42 -13.26
CA ALA A 59 3.21 -8.88 -13.13
C ALA A 59 2.51 -8.32 -11.89
N ILE A 60 3.17 -8.24 -10.73
CA ILE A 60 2.53 -7.71 -9.52
C ILE A 60 2.36 -6.19 -9.60
N VAL A 61 3.29 -5.47 -10.24
CA VAL A 61 3.17 -4.01 -10.43
C VAL A 61 1.96 -3.68 -11.31
N LEU A 62 1.85 -4.32 -12.47
CA LEU A 62 0.72 -4.08 -13.36
C LEU A 62 -0.64 -4.37 -12.70
N VAL A 63 -0.73 -5.42 -11.90
CA VAL A 63 -2.01 -5.77 -11.26
C VAL A 63 -2.30 -4.92 -10.03
N ALA A 64 -1.33 -4.75 -9.13
CA ALA A 64 -1.57 -4.17 -7.81
C ALA A 64 -1.38 -2.64 -7.75
N LEU A 65 -0.54 -2.08 -8.61
CA LEU A 65 -0.28 -0.64 -8.68
C LEU A 65 -1.06 -0.01 -9.83
N GLU A 66 -1.01 -0.61 -11.02
CA GLU A 66 -1.67 -0.07 -12.21
C GLU A 66 -3.13 -0.53 -12.36
N GLY A 67 -3.59 -1.49 -11.55
CA GLY A 67 -4.98 -1.96 -11.54
C GLY A 67 -5.39 -2.80 -12.76
N LEU A 68 -4.44 -3.30 -13.56
CA LEU A 68 -4.75 -4.12 -14.72
C LEU A 68 -5.31 -5.48 -14.31
N THR A 69 -6.28 -5.95 -15.10
CA THR A 69 -6.77 -7.32 -14.99
C THR A 69 -5.69 -8.32 -15.46
N TYR A 70 -5.79 -9.60 -15.05
CA TYR A 70 -4.84 -10.62 -15.51
C TYR A 70 -4.75 -10.77 -17.03
N PRO A 71 -5.86 -10.70 -17.81
CA PRO A 71 -5.79 -10.67 -19.26
C PRO A 71 -5.06 -9.45 -19.84
N GLU A 72 -5.27 -8.26 -19.29
CA GLU A 72 -4.59 -7.04 -19.76
C GLU A 72 -3.10 -7.08 -19.45
N ALA A 73 -2.73 -7.51 -18.25
CA ALA A 73 -1.34 -7.73 -17.88
C ALA A 73 -0.67 -8.82 -18.75
N ALA A 74 -1.42 -9.85 -19.16
CA ALA A 74 -0.92 -10.89 -20.06
C ALA A 74 -0.58 -10.32 -21.44
N VAL A 75 -1.44 -9.46 -21.98
CA VAL A 75 -1.20 -8.73 -23.24
C VAL A 75 0.01 -7.81 -23.11
N ALA A 76 0.08 -7.01 -22.04
CA ALA A 76 1.17 -6.07 -21.81
C ALA A 76 2.54 -6.76 -21.69
N LEU A 77 2.58 -7.95 -21.09
CA LEU A 77 3.81 -8.72 -20.88
C LEU A 77 4.13 -9.73 -21.98
N GLY A 78 3.24 -9.93 -22.95
CA GLY A 78 3.41 -10.94 -24.00
C GLY A 78 3.48 -12.38 -23.48
N VAL A 79 2.77 -12.71 -22.39
CA VAL A 79 2.78 -14.06 -21.78
C VAL A 79 1.36 -14.60 -21.57
N PRO A 80 1.17 -15.93 -21.42
CA PRO A 80 -0.15 -16.48 -21.11
C PRO A 80 -0.74 -15.98 -19.78
N VAL A 81 -2.08 -15.86 -19.71
CA VAL A 81 -2.82 -15.47 -18.48
C VAL A 81 -2.47 -16.37 -17.28
N GLY A 82 -2.30 -17.68 -17.51
CA GLY A 82 -1.86 -18.62 -16.48
C GLY A 82 -0.47 -18.30 -15.92
N THR A 83 0.43 -17.80 -16.76
CA THR A 83 1.77 -17.35 -16.36
C THR A 83 1.67 -16.12 -15.46
N VAL A 84 0.84 -15.14 -15.82
CA VAL A 84 0.56 -13.96 -14.98
C VAL A 84 0.05 -14.38 -13.61
N ARG A 85 -0.96 -15.27 -13.55
CA ARG A 85 -1.51 -15.78 -12.29
C ARG A 85 -0.42 -16.42 -11.41
N SER A 86 0.42 -17.27 -12.02
CA SER A 86 1.51 -17.93 -11.30
C SER A 86 2.59 -16.96 -10.79
N ARG A 87 2.92 -15.93 -11.58
CA ARG A 87 3.87 -14.88 -11.24
C ARG A 87 3.36 -14.01 -10.09
N VAL A 88 2.11 -13.56 -10.16
CA VAL A 88 1.43 -12.82 -9.08
C VAL A 88 1.39 -13.65 -7.79
N ALA A 89 1.04 -14.93 -7.88
CA ALA A 89 1.01 -15.80 -6.71
C ALA A 89 2.39 -15.95 -6.05
N ARG A 90 3.47 -16.09 -6.84
CA ARG A 90 4.86 -16.13 -6.33
C ARG A 90 5.26 -14.80 -5.70
N ALA A 91 4.97 -13.68 -6.35
CA ALA A 91 5.24 -12.35 -5.80
C ALA A 91 4.57 -12.16 -4.44
N ARG A 92 3.26 -12.44 -4.34
CA ARG A 92 2.50 -12.35 -3.08
C ARG A 92 3.09 -13.24 -1.98
N ARG A 93 3.49 -14.49 -2.30
CA ARG A 93 4.14 -15.37 -1.30
C ARG A 93 5.44 -14.75 -0.80
N ARG A 94 6.26 -14.19 -1.68
CA ARG A 94 7.56 -13.63 -1.31
C ARG A 94 7.39 -12.37 -0.45
N LEU A 95 6.51 -11.47 -0.87
CA LEU A 95 6.27 -10.20 -0.18
C LEU A 95 5.63 -10.39 1.21
N ARG A 96 4.79 -11.42 1.41
CA ARG A 96 4.21 -11.73 2.73
C ARG A 96 5.24 -11.98 3.84
N HIS A 97 6.45 -12.41 3.49
CA HIS A 97 7.48 -12.73 4.48
C HIS A 97 8.47 -11.57 4.71
N GLY A 98 8.54 -10.61 3.79
CA GLY A 98 9.53 -9.53 3.82
C GLY A 98 8.95 -8.14 4.10
N VAL A 99 7.67 -7.90 3.83
CA VAL A 99 7.05 -6.59 4.01
C VAL A 99 6.29 -6.52 5.33
N PRO A 100 6.57 -5.53 6.20
CA PRO A 100 5.78 -5.29 7.40
C PRO A 100 4.30 -5.10 7.04
N THR A 101 3.41 -5.91 7.62
CA THR A 101 1.96 -5.80 7.38
C THR A 101 1.49 -4.42 7.81
N VAL A 102 1.01 -3.63 6.86
CA VAL A 102 0.26 -2.42 7.13
C VAL A 102 -1.14 -2.86 7.52
N ALA A 103 -1.53 -2.71 8.79
CA ALA A 103 -2.91 -2.94 9.19
C ALA A 103 -3.80 -1.96 8.39
N ARG A 104 -4.54 -2.47 7.41
CA ARG A 104 -5.53 -1.70 6.65
C ARG A 104 -6.92 -1.96 7.24
N ALA A 105 -7.67 -0.87 7.45
CA ALA A 105 -9.02 -0.90 8.00
C ALA A 105 -10.12 -1.28 6.99
N SER A 106 -9.80 -1.72 5.77
CA SER A 106 -10.82 -2.00 4.75
C SER A 106 -10.24 -2.73 3.51
N ASP A 107 -9.68 -3.93 3.68
CA ASP A 107 -9.30 -4.79 2.54
C ASP A 107 -10.50 -5.49 1.87
N ASP A 108 -11.71 -5.39 2.42
CA ASP A 108 -12.91 -6.08 1.91
C ASP A 108 -13.60 -5.40 0.71
N ALA A 109 -13.22 -4.16 0.36
CA ALA A 109 -13.88 -3.40 -0.71
C ALA A 109 -13.19 -3.50 -2.08
N VAL A 110 -11.90 -3.91 -2.14
CA VAL A 110 -11.16 -4.04 -3.40
C VAL A 110 -11.44 -5.39 -4.09
N THR A 111 -11.95 -6.37 -3.35
CA THR A 111 -12.61 -7.55 -3.96
C THR A 111 -14.07 -7.20 -4.27
N GLY A 112 -14.26 -6.11 -5.03
CA GLY A 112 -15.56 -5.78 -5.59
C GLY A 112 -16.11 -6.99 -6.34
N SER A 113 -17.32 -7.39 -5.97
CA SER A 113 -18.25 -8.20 -6.75
C SER A 113 -17.95 -8.09 -8.26
N MET A 114 -17.23 -9.06 -8.80
CA MET A 114 -17.04 -9.22 -10.23
C MET A 114 -17.29 -10.69 -10.53
N PRO A 115 -18.32 -11.04 -11.34
CA PRO A 115 -18.47 -12.42 -11.77
C PRO A 115 -17.18 -12.83 -12.49
N GLU A 116 -16.62 -13.94 -12.05
CA GLU A 116 -15.25 -14.37 -12.36
C GLU A 116 -15.00 -14.47 -13.88
N PRO A 117 -13.99 -13.79 -14.45
CA PRO A 117 -13.67 -13.84 -15.89
C PRO A 117 -13.23 -15.22 -16.40
N TRP A 118 -13.05 -16.19 -15.51
CA TRP A 118 -12.77 -17.59 -15.86
C TRP A 118 -14.02 -18.46 -15.92
N ASP A 119 -15.22 -17.90 -15.72
CA ASP A 119 -16.47 -18.60 -16.02
C ASP A 119 -16.45 -19.09 -17.47
N ARG A 120 -16.36 -20.42 -17.61
CA ARG A 120 -16.13 -21.16 -18.86
C ARG A 120 -17.20 -20.86 -19.92
N THR A 121 -18.32 -20.27 -19.50
CA THR A 121 -19.45 -19.88 -20.33
C THR A 121 -19.16 -18.64 -21.18
N ALA A 122 -18.37 -17.68 -20.70
CA ALA A 122 -18.06 -16.43 -21.40
C ALA A 122 -16.98 -16.57 -22.50
N ILE A 123 -16.10 -17.56 -22.37
CA ILE A 123 -15.00 -17.81 -23.32
C ILE A 123 -15.53 -18.31 -24.68
N LYS A 124 -16.68 -19.00 -24.70
CA LYS A 124 -17.24 -19.57 -25.93
C LYS A 124 -17.84 -18.55 -26.90
N ASN A 125 -18.04 -17.29 -26.51
CA ASN A 125 -18.77 -16.32 -27.33
C ASN A 125 -17.98 -15.04 -27.67
N ARG A 126 -16.65 -15.04 -27.53
CA ARG A 126 -15.82 -13.90 -27.92
C ARG A 126 -15.42 -14.02 -29.39
N PRO A 127 -15.81 -13.09 -30.28
CA PRO A 127 -15.39 -13.14 -31.67
C PRO A 127 -13.87 -13.05 -31.74
N GLY A 128 -13.22 -14.05 -32.35
CA GLY A 128 -11.78 -14.09 -32.52
C GLY A 128 -11.28 -12.94 -33.40
N PRO A 129 -10.01 -12.52 -33.26
CA PRO A 129 -9.45 -11.46 -34.07
C PRO A 129 -9.52 -11.86 -35.56
N LYS A 130 -10.22 -11.05 -36.37
CA LYS A 130 -10.29 -11.25 -37.82
C LYS A 130 -8.88 -11.10 -38.40
N ALA A 131 -8.41 -12.15 -39.07
CA ALA A 131 -7.14 -12.14 -39.77
C ALA A 131 -7.14 -11.03 -40.83
N VAL A 132 -6.18 -10.11 -40.72
CA VAL A 132 -5.86 -9.16 -41.77
C VAL A 132 -5.16 -9.97 -42.88
N ARG A 133 -5.84 -10.13 -44.02
CA ARG A 133 -5.22 -10.60 -45.27
C ARG A 133 -4.60 -9.39 -45.94
N ASP A 134 -3.28 -9.35 -45.98
CA ASP A 134 -2.55 -8.42 -46.84
C ASP A 134 -2.76 -8.81 -48.31
N VAL A 135 -2.99 -7.78 -49.12
CA VAL A 135 -3.16 -7.78 -50.57
C VAL A 135 -1.81 -7.68 -51.26
#